data_AF-A0AAD8XXP3-F1
#
_entry.id   AF-A0AAD8XXP3-F1
#
_cell.length_a   1.000
_cell.length_b   1.000
_cell.length_c   1.000
_cell.angle_alpha   90.00
_cell.angle_beta   90.00
_cell.angle_gamma   90.00
#
_symmetry.space_group_name_H-M   'P 1'
#
loop_
_entity.id
_entity.type
_entity.pdbx_description
1 polymer ?
#
loop_
_entity_poly.entity_id
_entity_poly.type
_entity_poly.pdbx_seq_one_letter_code
_entity_poly.pdbx_strand_id
1 'polypeptide(L)'
;MSSSKETPAASVVSALFSSDDTSLAEGFRDKVAALHSFFDRDKDGFLNHSELRGLQLLTSGEEMNVPTYLMACRSIGCDPQQGISLDGLRLVYAAEGSNVEDDYSKVFPAKGEAKASDKEDDVLEVGEDGVDIST
;
A
#
# COMPACT_ATOMS: atom_id res chain seq x y z
N MET A 1 -22.42 -32.05 49.88
CA MET A 1 -21.48 -31.07 50.48
C MET A 1 -20.41 -30.84 49.42
N SER A 2 -20.12 -29.67 48.86
CA SER A 2 -20.46 -28.27 49.11
C SER A 2 -20.13 -27.55 47.79
N SER A 3 -21.00 -26.67 47.27
CA SER A 3 -20.78 -25.21 47.12
C SER A 3 -19.32 -24.79 46.92
N SER A 4 -18.95 -24.02 45.89
CA SER A 4 -19.47 -22.67 45.52
C SER A 4 -19.18 -22.44 44.02
N LYS A 5 -20.09 -22.05 43.13
CA LYS A 5 -20.72 -20.74 42.89
C LYS A 5 -19.82 -19.52 43.13
N GLU A 6 -19.20 -19.03 42.06
CA GLU A 6 -18.75 -17.63 41.91
C GLU A 6 -19.00 -17.17 40.45
N THR A 7 -20.09 -16.44 40.26
CA THR A 7 -20.17 -15.22 39.42
C THR A 7 -20.15 -14.03 40.41
N PRO A 8 -19.96 -12.74 40.03
CA PRO A 8 -20.08 -12.09 38.72
C PRO A 8 -19.05 -10.94 38.44
N ALA A 9 -19.10 -10.34 37.25
CA ALA A 9 -18.98 -8.88 36.98
C ALA A 9 -18.85 -8.70 35.45
N ALA A 10 -19.92 -8.42 34.72
CA ALA A 10 -20.36 -7.05 34.45
C ALA A 10 -19.21 -6.14 33.98
N SER A 11 -18.88 -6.20 32.70
CA SER A 11 -18.28 -5.05 31.99
C SER A 11 -19.07 -4.81 30.71
N VAL A 12 -20.25 -4.23 30.90
CA VAL A 12 -21.12 -3.73 29.85
C VAL A 12 -20.67 -2.31 29.48
N VAL A 13 -19.60 -2.18 28.70
CA VAL A 13 -19.15 -0.86 28.22
C VAL A 13 -18.85 -0.76 26.72
N SER A 14 -19.06 -1.81 25.93
CA SER A 14 -18.63 -1.79 24.52
C SER A 14 -19.67 -1.28 23.52
N ALA A 15 -20.82 -0.78 23.95
CA ALA A 15 -21.95 -0.45 23.06
C ALA A 15 -22.22 1.07 22.91
N LEU A 16 -21.22 1.95 23.05
CA LEU A 16 -21.45 3.40 22.95
C LEU A 16 -20.62 4.17 21.91
N PHE A 17 -19.96 3.50 20.96
CA PHE A 17 -19.31 4.20 19.84
C PHE A 17 -20.09 3.95 18.56
N SER A 18 -20.72 5.03 18.10
CA SER A 18 -21.57 5.17 16.93
C SER A 18 -20.91 4.58 15.68
N SER A 19 -21.64 3.69 15.00
CA SER A 19 -21.16 2.75 13.97
C SER A 19 -21.00 3.34 12.56
N ASP A 20 -20.52 4.57 12.39
CA ASP A 20 -20.42 5.18 11.05
C ASP A 20 -18.98 5.54 10.62
N ASP A 21 -18.11 5.98 11.54
CA ASP A 21 -16.71 6.32 11.23
C ASP A 21 -15.77 5.09 11.14
N THR A 22 -16.16 3.96 11.72
CA THR A 22 -15.35 2.73 11.64
C THR A 22 -15.33 2.13 10.25
N SER A 23 -16.34 2.38 9.41
CA SER A 23 -16.47 1.69 8.13
C SER A 23 -15.42 2.13 7.10
N LEU A 24 -14.99 3.40 7.12
CA LEU A 24 -13.91 3.89 6.25
C LEU A 24 -12.54 3.40 6.72
N ALA A 25 -12.29 3.45 8.04
CA ALA A 25 -11.05 2.94 8.62
C ALA A 25 -10.94 1.41 8.49
N GLU A 26 -12.06 0.69 8.56
CA GLU A 26 -12.13 -0.76 8.35
C GLU A 26 -11.90 -1.11 6.87
N GLY A 27 -12.50 -0.35 5.95
CA GLY A 27 -12.23 -0.47 4.51
C GLY A 27 -10.76 -0.20 4.15
N PHE A 28 -10.14 0.82 4.78
CA PHE A 28 -8.71 1.08 4.63
C PHE A 28 -7.87 -0.12 5.10
N ARG A 29 -8.13 -0.63 6.31
CA ARG A 29 -7.37 -1.74 6.90
C ARG A 29 -7.50 -3.02 6.08
N ASP A 30 -8.68 -3.30 5.55
CA ASP A 30 -8.98 -4.47 4.72
C ASP A 30 -8.26 -4.38 3.37
N LYS A 31 -8.33 -3.22 2.70
CA LYS A 31 -7.62 -2.99 1.42
C LYS A 31 -6.10 -3.10 1.58
N VAL A 32 -5.51 -2.49 2.61
CA VAL A 32 -4.07 -2.62 2.88
C VAL A 32 -3.71 -4.08 3.19
N ALA A 33 -4.57 -4.81 3.92
CA ALA A 33 -4.35 -6.23 4.21
C ALA A 33 -4.39 -7.10 2.96
N ALA A 34 -5.34 -6.85 2.06
CA ALA A 34 -5.45 -7.54 0.79
C ALA A 34 -4.24 -7.25 -0.12
N LEU A 35 -3.81 -5.99 -0.21
CA LEU A 35 -2.60 -5.61 -0.94
C LEU A 35 -1.37 -6.32 -0.36
N HIS A 36 -1.15 -6.22 0.95
CA HIS A 36 -0.05 -6.90 1.61
C HIS A 36 -0.06 -8.41 1.33
N SER A 37 -1.19 -9.07 1.55
CA SER A 37 -1.31 -10.53 1.33
C SER A 37 -1.14 -10.94 -0.13
N PHE A 38 -1.36 -10.03 -1.09
CA PHE A 38 -1.16 -10.31 -2.50
C PHE A 38 0.31 -10.25 -2.92
N PHE A 39 1.06 -9.31 -2.33
CA PHE A 39 2.48 -9.15 -2.61
C PHE A 39 3.39 -10.00 -1.74
N ASP A 40 2.95 -10.41 -0.55
CA ASP A 40 3.59 -11.38 0.34
C ASP A 40 3.55 -12.78 -0.29
N ARG A 41 4.52 -13.05 -1.16
CA ARG A 41 4.64 -14.27 -1.96
C ARG A 41 5.14 -15.43 -1.12
N ASP A 42 6.06 -15.17 -0.21
CA ASP A 42 6.61 -16.18 0.68
C ASP A 42 5.77 -16.43 1.94
N LYS A 43 4.78 -15.57 2.20
CA LYS A 43 3.77 -15.70 3.27
C LYS A 43 4.39 -15.70 4.65
N ASP A 44 5.45 -14.92 4.83
CA ASP A 44 6.10 -14.74 6.12
C ASP A 44 5.43 -13.62 6.94
N GLY A 45 4.52 -12.86 6.33
CA GLY A 45 3.82 -11.75 6.97
C GLY A 45 4.56 -10.42 6.89
N PHE A 46 5.62 -10.35 6.07
CA PHE A 46 6.40 -9.14 5.81
C PHE A 46 6.55 -8.95 4.29
N LEU A 47 6.84 -7.71 3.89
CA LEU A 47 7.17 -7.39 2.50
C LEU A 47 8.66 -7.07 2.42
N ASN A 48 9.43 -7.99 1.87
CA ASN A 48 10.84 -7.78 1.58
C ASN A 48 11.02 -6.80 0.40
N HIS A 49 12.27 -6.40 0.11
CA HIS A 49 12.55 -5.42 -0.96
C HIS A 49 12.00 -5.85 -2.33
N SER A 50 12.03 -7.14 -2.67
CA SER A 50 11.57 -7.62 -3.97
C SER A 50 10.04 -7.53 -4.10
N GLU A 51 9.32 -7.84 -3.03
CA GLU A 51 7.86 -7.79 -2.97
C GLU A 51 7.35 -6.36 -2.95
N LEU A 52 7.98 -5.50 -2.14
CA LEU A 52 7.63 -4.09 -2.05
C LEU A 52 7.98 -3.34 -3.35
N ARG A 53 9.08 -3.70 -4.03
CA ARG A 53 9.37 -3.20 -5.40
C ARG A 53 8.27 -3.59 -6.37
N GLY A 54 7.73 -4.80 -6.26
CA GLY A 54 6.60 -5.24 -7.08
C GLY A 54 5.32 -4.43 -6.81
N LEU A 55 5.06 -4.13 -5.54
CA LEU A 55 3.94 -3.26 -5.14
C LEU A 55 4.10 -1.87 -5.77
N GLN A 56 5.24 -1.19 -5.52
CA GLN A 56 5.51 0.15 -6.03
C GLN A 56 5.40 0.24 -7.56
N LEU A 57 5.93 -0.77 -8.26
CA LEU A 57 5.89 -0.81 -9.71
C LEU A 57 4.47 -0.97 -10.24
N LEU A 58 3.61 -1.74 -9.55
CA LEU A 58 2.23 -1.94 -9.98
C LEU A 58 1.34 -0.73 -9.64
N THR A 59 1.59 -0.07 -8.52
CA THR A 59 0.78 1.05 -8.03
C THR A 59 1.20 2.39 -8.63
N SER A 60 2.49 2.72 -8.56
CA SER A 60 3.05 4.00 -9.01
C SER A 60 3.66 3.94 -10.41
N GLY A 61 3.88 2.74 -10.97
CA GLY A 61 4.57 2.58 -12.25
C GLY A 61 6.09 2.75 -12.16
N GLU A 62 6.63 2.96 -10.95
CA GLU A 62 8.03 3.28 -10.72
C GLU A 62 8.72 2.18 -9.90
N GLU A 63 9.96 1.85 -10.27
CA GLU A 63 10.71 0.84 -9.55
C GLU A 63 11.31 1.36 -8.25
N MET A 64 11.10 0.61 -7.16
CA MET A 64 11.71 0.93 -5.88
C MET A 64 13.18 0.46 -5.82
N ASN A 65 14.10 1.42 -5.79
CA ASN A 65 15.51 1.17 -5.56
C ASN A 65 15.79 0.82 -4.08
N VAL A 66 16.84 0.03 -3.83
CA VAL A 66 17.31 -0.36 -2.48
C VAL A 66 17.45 0.82 -1.50
N PRO A 67 18.09 1.96 -1.85
CA PRO A 67 18.17 3.10 -0.93
C PRO A 67 16.80 3.66 -0.52
N THR A 68 15.84 3.73 -1.43
CA THR A 68 14.46 4.16 -1.14
C THR A 68 13.79 3.19 -0.16
N TYR A 69 14.00 1.88 -0.36
CA TYR A 69 13.52 0.85 0.55
C TYR A 69 14.09 0.98 1.96
N LEU A 70 15.41 1.20 2.08
CA LEU A 70 16.06 1.40 3.38
C LEU A 70 15.55 2.67 4.08
N MET A 71 15.27 3.74 3.33
CA MET A 71 14.66 4.96 3.87
C MET A 71 13.24 4.70 4.36
N ALA A 72 12.42 3.99 3.59
CA ALA A 72 11.07 3.61 3.99
C ALA A 72 11.11 2.80 5.30
N CYS A 73 12.00 1.81 5.41
CA CYS A 73 12.12 1.03 6.64
C CYS A 73 12.59 1.86 7.84
N ARG A 74 13.54 2.78 7.62
CA ARG A 74 14.00 3.68 8.66
C ARG A 74 12.90 4.61 9.18
N SER A 75 12.02 5.08 8.30
CA SER A 75 10.93 5.99 8.65
C SER A 75 9.88 5.35 9.56
N ILE A 76 9.64 4.05 9.41
CA ILE A 76 8.64 3.30 10.19
C ILE A 76 9.25 2.37 11.26
N GLY A 77 10.59 2.32 11.34
CA GLY A 77 11.31 1.49 12.31
C GLY A 77 11.26 -0.01 12.01
N CYS A 78 11.13 -0.43 10.74
CA CYS A 78 11.27 -1.85 10.38
C CYS A 78 12.72 -2.28 10.17
N ASP A 79 12.93 -3.58 10.34
CA ASP A 79 14.17 -4.24 9.96
C ASP A 79 14.16 -4.52 8.44
N PRO A 80 15.13 -3.99 7.67
CA PRO A 80 15.15 -4.15 6.22
C PRO A 80 15.57 -5.55 5.75
N GLN A 81 16.08 -6.42 6.63
CA GLN A 81 16.32 -7.82 6.29
C GLN A 81 15.05 -8.66 6.43
N GLN A 82 14.14 -8.25 7.31
CA GLN A 82 12.87 -8.91 7.52
C GLN A 82 11.78 -8.37 6.58
N GLY A 83 11.62 -7.05 6.49
CA GLY A 83 10.61 -6.43 5.63
C GLY A 83 9.61 -5.55 6.36
N ILE A 84 8.70 -4.97 5.57
CA ILE A 84 7.61 -4.14 6.09
C ILE A 84 6.46 -5.06 6.50
N SER A 85 6.07 -5.01 7.77
CA SER A 85 4.87 -5.72 8.24
C SER A 85 3.59 -5.06 7.75
N LEU A 86 2.46 -5.75 7.86
CA LEU A 86 1.14 -5.17 7.56
C LEU A 86 0.89 -3.84 8.29
N ASP A 87 1.27 -3.75 9.57
CA ASP A 87 1.11 -2.53 10.34
C ASP A 87 2.03 -1.41 9.86
N GLY A 88 3.27 -1.77 9.48
CA GLY A 88 4.20 -0.86 8.85
C GLY A 88 3.67 -0.32 7.52
N LEU A 89 3.07 -1.17 6.68
CA LEU A 89 2.50 -0.75 5.39
C LEU A 89 1.32 0.22 5.60
N ARG A 90 0.47 -0.03 6.61
CA ARG A 90 -0.59 0.92 6.98
C ARG A 90 -0.03 2.27 7.39
N LEU A 91 1.07 2.28 8.15
CA LEU A 91 1.74 3.51 8.57
C LEU A 91 2.33 4.26 7.38
N VAL A 92 2.93 3.56 6.42
CA VAL A 92 3.42 4.16 5.17
C VAL A 92 2.29 4.87 4.42
N TYR A 93 1.16 4.20 4.19
CA TYR A 93 0.00 4.81 3.54
C TYR A 93 -0.52 6.03 4.32
N ALA A 94 -0.58 5.94 5.66
CA ALA A 94 -1.02 7.04 6.50
C ALA A 94 -0.04 8.23 6.50
N ALA A 95 1.27 7.98 6.36
CA ALA A 95 2.32 9.00 6.42
C ALA A 95 2.60 9.67 5.07
N GLU A 96 2.60 8.90 3.99
CA GLU A 96 2.88 9.40 2.64
C GLU A 96 1.66 10.12 2.03
N GLY A 97 0.45 9.82 2.54
CA GLY A 97 -0.80 10.34 2.00
C GLY A 97 -1.22 9.66 0.68
N SER A 98 -0.56 8.55 0.34
CA SER A 98 -0.86 7.74 -0.84
C SER A 98 -2.26 7.13 -0.73
N ASN A 99 -2.96 7.05 -1.86
CA ASN A 99 -4.36 6.66 -1.87
C ASN A 99 -4.51 5.14 -2.02
N VAL A 100 -4.73 4.44 -0.91
CA VAL A 100 -4.93 2.99 -0.90
C VAL A 100 -6.06 2.54 -1.82
N GLU A 101 -7.08 3.38 -2.05
CA GLU A 101 -8.21 2.99 -2.90
C GLU A 101 -7.82 2.90 -4.38
N ASP A 102 -6.96 3.81 -4.84
CA ASP A 102 -6.41 3.81 -6.19
C ASP A 102 -5.51 2.59 -6.40
N ASP A 103 -4.61 2.35 -5.46
CA ASP A 103 -3.70 1.20 -5.48
C ASP A 103 -4.46 -0.13 -5.45
N TYR A 104 -5.46 -0.24 -4.57
CA TYR A 104 -6.30 -1.43 -4.50
C TYR A 104 -7.03 -1.69 -5.81
N SER A 105 -7.54 -0.64 -6.48
CA SER A 105 -8.25 -0.78 -7.75
C SER A 105 -7.33 -1.18 -8.91
N LYS A 106 -6.07 -0.76 -8.88
CA LYS A 106 -5.03 -1.18 -9.84
C LYS A 106 -4.66 -2.66 -9.69
N VAL A 107 -4.55 -3.13 -8.45
CA VAL A 107 -4.17 -4.52 -8.15
C VAL A 107 -5.34 -5.49 -8.31
N PHE A 108 -6.54 -5.07 -7.91
CA PHE A 108 -7.77 -5.86 -7.97
C PHE A 108 -8.81 -5.17 -8.86
N PRO A 109 -8.57 -5.08 -10.18
CA PRO A 109 -9.54 -4.47 -11.07
C PRO A 109 -10.85 -5.24 -11.01
N ALA A 110 -11.96 -4.53 -10.84
CA ALA A 110 -13.28 -5.11 -10.98
C ALA A 110 -13.37 -5.72 -12.39
N LYS A 111 -13.82 -6.98 -12.44
CA LYS A 111 -13.87 -7.82 -13.63
C LYS A 111 -14.62 -7.10 -14.77
N GLY A 112 -13.92 -6.32 -15.58
CA GLY A 112 -14.52 -5.44 -16.60
C GLY A 112 -13.62 -4.36 -17.20
N GLU A 113 -12.55 -3.92 -16.55
CA GLU A 113 -11.76 -2.78 -17.06
C GLU A 113 -10.28 -3.15 -17.26
N ALA A 114 -9.98 -3.72 -18.43
CA ALA A 114 -8.63 -3.76 -18.97
C ALA A 114 -8.27 -2.36 -19.49
N LYS A 115 -7.62 -1.54 -18.66
CA LYS A 115 -6.99 -0.30 -19.13
C LYS A 115 -5.52 -0.57 -19.45
N ALA A 116 -5.26 -0.58 -20.75
CA ALA A 116 -3.94 -0.53 -21.34
C ALA A 116 -3.12 0.62 -20.73
N SER A 117 -1.93 0.30 -20.23
CA SER A 117 -0.88 1.31 -20.07
C SER A 117 -0.42 1.72 -21.45
N ASP A 118 -1.03 2.77 -21.97
CA ASP A 118 -0.53 3.59 -23.06
C ASP A 118 0.82 4.14 -22.62
N LYS A 119 1.88 3.67 -23.27
CA LYS A 119 3.23 4.21 -23.12
C LYS A 119 3.39 5.26 -24.21
N GLU A 120 2.87 6.46 -23.96
CA GLU A 120 3.16 7.64 -24.76
C GLU A 120 4.55 8.16 -24.38
N ASP A 121 5.57 7.77 -25.16
CA ASP A 121 6.80 8.54 -25.32
C ASP A 121 7.05 8.64 -26.84
N ASP A 122 6.15 9.37 -27.50
CA ASP A 122 6.34 9.91 -28.84
C ASP A 122 7.06 11.26 -28.71
N VAL A 123 8.38 11.25 -28.79
CA VAL A 123 9.17 12.38 -29.30
C VAL A 123 10.20 11.80 -30.25
N LEU A 124 9.79 11.61 -31.50
CA LEU A 124 10.67 11.55 -32.64
C LEU A 124 10.64 12.91 -33.36
N GLU A 125 11.76 13.23 -34.00
CA GLU A 125 12.01 14.32 -34.96
C GLU A 125 12.60 15.63 -34.41
N VAL A 126 13.94 15.64 -34.32
CA VAL A 126 14.73 16.87 -34.41
C VAL A 126 14.64 17.36 -35.85
N GLY A 127 13.69 18.25 -36.12
CA GLY A 127 13.63 19.00 -37.37
C GLY A 127 14.82 19.95 -37.47
N GLU A 128 15.61 19.78 -38.53
CA GLU A 128 16.63 20.72 -38.97
C GLU A 128 15.98 22.06 -39.31
N ASP A 129 16.32 23.12 -38.56
CA ASP A 129 16.03 24.49 -39.00
C ASP A 129 17.35 25.28 -39.09
N GLY A 130 17.87 25.33 -40.31
CA GLY A 130 18.93 26.23 -40.71
C GLY A 130 18.43 27.66 -40.63
N VAL A 131 19.06 28.45 -39.77
CA VAL A 131 18.93 29.91 -39.79
C VAL A 131 20.12 30.48 -40.56
N ASP A 132 19.83 30.96 -41.77
CA ASP A 132 20.73 31.76 -42.59
C ASP A 132 21.04 33.09 -41.90
N ILE A 133 22.28 33.29 -41.45
CA ILE A 133 22.77 34.63 -41.10
C ILE A 133 23.25 35.33 -42.38
N SER A 134 22.41 36.20 -42.94
CA SER A 134 22.84 37.10 -44.02
C SER A 134 23.88 38.08 -43.49
N THR A 135 25.01 38.14 -44.22
CA THR A 135 26.17 39.02 -44.00
C THR A 135 25.90 40.45 -44.43
#